data_AF-A0A2E0QSB5-F1
#
_entry.id   AF-A0A2E0QSB5-F1
#
_cell.length_a   1.000
_cell.length_b   1.000
_cell.length_c   1.000
_cell.angle_alpha   90.00
_cell.angle_beta   90.00
_cell.angle_gamma   90.00
#
_symmetry.space_group_name_H-M   'P 1'
#
loop_
_entity.id
_entity.type
_entity.pdbx_description
1 polymer ?
#
loop_
_entity_poly.entity_id
_entity_poly.type
_entity_poly.pdbx_seq_one_letter_code
_entity_poly.pdbx_strand_id
1 'polypeptide(L)'
;MTQVSHRGRLLAGLPVSGKAAFTLVEVVIAVGIVSLAGLSLIAALAQSEVSGGELRSRDAAHLAVEGIREGLQSEDFESIYQEIVNEPAIRYAYLYKGDLEYRREDGTPRPAEGSEGSPTFALRSGDDPELQEDLPKVQGEVFRVRLTLYEDGSNSDVPLPPTSVEYREAVLRVFVEIYRDPTPLIDEGEWIENRKVLSYPLSISR
;
A
#
# COMPACT_ATOMS: atom_id res chain seq x y z
N MET A 1 33.98 -55.76 -81.30
CA MET A 1 32.82 -55.64 -80.41
C MET A 1 33.32 -55.24 -79.03
N THR A 2 32.95 -54.16 -78.36
CA THR A 2 32.18 -52.95 -78.70
C THR A 2 32.55 -51.94 -77.60
N GLN A 3 32.79 -50.70 -78.02
CA GLN A 3 33.13 -49.54 -77.21
C GLN A 3 31.86 -48.86 -76.68
N VAL A 4 31.80 -48.47 -75.40
CA VAL A 4 30.92 -47.42 -74.82
C VAL A 4 31.60 -46.99 -73.49
N SER A 5 32.25 -45.83 -73.29
CA SER A 5 31.89 -44.41 -73.43
C SER A 5 30.93 -43.85 -72.39
N HIS A 6 31.33 -42.69 -71.82
CA HIS A 6 30.56 -41.73 -71.01
C HIS A 6 30.20 -42.15 -69.57
N ARG A 7 30.30 -41.30 -68.54
CA ARG A 7 30.34 -39.83 -68.48
C ARG A 7 30.88 -39.43 -67.10
N GLY A 8 31.70 -38.39 -67.07
CA GLY A 8 32.00 -37.68 -65.83
C GLY A 8 30.72 -37.10 -65.23
N ARG A 9 30.64 -37.08 -63.91
CA ARG A 9 29.71 -36.24 -63.17
C ARG A 9 30.51 -35.40 -62.18
N LEU A 10 31.00 -34.28 -62.71
CA LEU A 10 31.42 -33.13 -61.93
C LEU A 10 30.16 -32.37 -61.48
N LEU A 11 30.19 -31.94 -60.23
CA LEU A 11 29.48 -30.81 -59.61
C LEU A 11 27.99 -30.96 -59.23
N ALA A 12 27.76 -30.96 -57.91
CA ALA A 12 26.93 -29.97 -57.22
C ALA A 12 27.38 -30.02 -55.75
N GLY A 13 28.25 -29.12 -55.28
CA GLY A 13 27.77 -27.79 -54.89
C GLY A 13 26.82 -27.94 -53.71
N LEU A 14 27.31 -28.35 -52.54
CA LEU A 14 26.60 -28.05 -51.29
C LEU A 14 26.38 -26.53 -51.29
N PRO A 15 25.16 -26.02 -51.07
CA PRO A 15 24.98 -24.60 -50.92
C PRO A 15 25.86 -24.15 -49.75
N VAL A 16 26.93 -23.41 -50.06
CA VAL A 16 27.57 -22.54 -49.08
C VAL A 16 26.45 -21.58 -48.69
N SER A 17 25.89 -21.77 -47.50
CA SER A 17 24.92 -20.86 -46.92
C SER A 17 25.52 -19.46 -47.05
N GLY A 18 24.98 -18.67 -47.98
CA GLY A 18 25.43 -17.31 -48.19
C GLY A 18 25.35 -16.61 -46.84
N LYS A 19 26.46 -16.07 -46.36
CA LYS A 19 26.44 -15.13 -45.24
C LYS A 19 25.63 -13.95 -45.74
N ALA A 20 24.35 -13.91 -45.38
CA ALA A 20 23.48 -12.77 -45.64
C ALA A 20 24.11 -11.57 -44.91
N ALA A 21 24.74 -10.68 -45.68
CA ALA A 21 25.21 -9.41 -45.15
C ALA A 21 23.99 -8.51 -45.02
N PHE A 22 23.65 -8.13 -43.78
CA PHE A 22 22.55 -7.21 -43.52
C PHE A 22 22.84 -5.85 -44.13
N THR A 23 21.84 -5.25 -44.75
CA THR A 23 21.95 -3.88 -45.25
C THR A 23 21.98 -2.89 -44.09
N LEU A 24 22.65 -1.74 -44.25
CA LEU A 24 22.66 -0.67 -43.23
C LEU A 24 21.24 -0.27 -42.80
N VAL A 25 20.31 -0.23 -43.76
CA VAL A 25 18.91 0.11 -43.54
C VAL A 25 18.21 -0.94 -42.67
N GLU A 26 18.41 -2.24 -42.92
CA GLU A 26 17.89 -3.31 -42.05
C GLU A 26 18.39 -3.20 -40.62
N VAL A 27 19.69 -2.91 -40.43
CA VAL A 27 20.26 -2.78 -39.08
C VAL A 27 19.64 -1.58 -38.34
N VAL A 28 19.47 -0.45 -39.02
CA VAL A 28 18.85 0.75 -38.41
C VAL A 28 17.38 0.48 -38.05
N ILE A 29 16.62 -0.18 -38.93
CA ILE A 29 15.23 -0.55 -38.65
C ILE A 29 15.17 -1.54 -37.48
N ALA A 30 16.02 -2.57 -37.46
CA ALA A 30 16.08 -3.56 -36.39
C ALA A 30 16.41 -2.91 -35.04
N VAL A 31 17.40 -2.02 -34.99
CA VAL A 31 17.75 -1.27 -33.76
C VAL A 31 16.58 -0.39 -33.32
N GLY A 32 15.86 0.24 -34.25
CA GLY A 32 14.67 1.04 -33.93
C GLY A 32 13.55 0.19 -33.31
N ILE A 33 13.27 -0.98 -33.87
CA ILE A 33 12.25 -1.90 -33.35
C ILE A 33 12.64 -2.44 -31.97
N VAL A 34 13.90 -2.86 -31.80
CA VAL A 34 14.41 -3.37 -30.52
C VAL A 34 14.35 -2.28 -29.43
N SER A 35 14.66 -1.02 -29.78
CA SER A 35 14.59 0.09 -28.84
C SER A 35 13.15 0.39 -28.39
N LEU A 36 12.18 0.39 -29.31
CA LEU A 36 10.76 0.56 -28.98
C LEU A 36 10.21 -0.60 -28.14
N ALA A 37 10.60 -1.82 -28.46
CA ALA A 37 10.25 -3.00 -27.66
C ALA A 37 10.85 -2.95 -26.25
N GLY A 38 12.10 -2.48 -26.11
CA GLY A 38 12.75 -2.30 -24.81
C GLY A 38 12.06 -1.26 -23.94
N LEU A 39 11.73 -0.09 -24.50
CA LEU A 39 11.01 0.97 -23.78
C LEU A 39 9.63 0.53 -23.31
N SER A 40 8.88 -0.18 -24.17
CA SER A 40 7.55 -0.69 -23.80
C SER A 40 7.62 -1.76 -22.70
N LEU A 41 8.64 -2.62 -22.71
CA LEU A 41 8.85 -3.60 -21.66
C LEU A 41 9.17 -2.94 -20.31
N ILE A 42 10.05 -1.94 -20.29
CA ILE A 42 10.37 -1.18 -19.07
C ILE A 42 9.13 -0.48 -18.53
N ALA A 43 8.33 0.15 -19.39
CA ALA A 43 7.07 0.78 -18.99
C ALA A 43 6.05 -0.22 -18.42
N ALA A 44 5.96 -1.43 -18.98
CA ALA A 44 5.09 -2.48 -18.48
C ALA A 44 5.54 -3.02 -17.11
N LEU A 45 6.85 -3.18 -16.90
CA LEU A 45 7.41 -3.58 -15.60
C LEU A 45 7.17 -2.51 -14.53
N ALA A 46 7.39 -1.24 -14.85
CA ALA A 46 7.12 -0.12 -13.94
C ALA A 46 5.63 -0.05 -13.55
N GLN A 47 4.72 -0.22 -14.51
CA GLN A 47 3.27 -0.27 -14.23
C GLN A 47 2.89 -1.49 -13.37
N SER A 48 3.54 -2.63 -13.57
CA SER A 48 3.30 -3.85 -12.80
C SER A 48 3.77 -3.72 -11.34
N GLU A 49 4.91 -3.08 -11.10
CA GLU A 49 5.41 -2.84 -9.73
C GLU A 49 4.52 -1.86 -8.97
N VAL A 50 4.07 -0.78 -9.64
CA VAL A 50 3.11 0.17 -9.06
C VAL A 50 1.79 -0.53 -8.72
N SER A 51 1.26 -1.34 -9.62
CA SER A 51 0.01 -2.08 -9.40
C SER A 51 0.15 -3.15 -8.31
N GLY A 52 1.29 -3.86 -8.26
CA GLY A 52 1.56 -4.88 -7.25
C GLY A 52 1.76 -4.29 -5.85
N GLY A 53 2.44 -3.15 -5.75
CA GLY A 53 2.57 -2.41 -4.49
C GLY A 53 1.21 -1.92 -3.97
N GLU A 54 0.38 -1.35 -4.85
CA GLU A 54 -0.95 -0.88 -4.49
C GLU A 54 -1.88 -2.00 -3.99
N LEU A 55 -1.86 -3.16 -4.65
CA LEU A 55 -2.62 -4.33 -4.19
C LEU A 55 -2.17 -4.80 -2.81
N ARG A 56 -0.87 -4.88 -2.54
CA ARG A 56 -0.34 -5.27 -1.23
C ARG A 56 -0.74 -4.29 -0.14
N SER A 57 -0.64 -2.99 -0.40
CA SER A 57 -1.04 -1.97 0.57
C SER A 57 -2.54 -1.99 0.82
N ARG A 58 -3.36 -2.28 -0.19
CA ARG A 58 -4.81 -2.45 -0.04
C ARG A 58 -5.15 -3.69 0.79
N ASP A 59 -4.49 -4.82 0.55
CA ASP A 59 -4.67 -6.04 1.35
C ASP A 59 -4.27 -5.81 2.81
N ALA A 60 -3.14 -5.12 3.03
CA ALA A 60 -2.70 -4.73 4.37
C ALA A 60 -3.68 -3.74 5.05
N ALA A 61 -4.23 -2.78 4.30
CA ALA A 61 -5.25 -1.87 4.82
C ALA A 61 -6.53 -2.62 5.20
N HIS A 62 -6.94 -3.63 4.42
CA HIS A 62 -8.07 -4.49 4.75
C HIS A 62 -7.84 -5.28 6.03
N LEU A 63 -6.63 -5.79 6.27
CA LEU A 63 -6.26 -6.44 7.52
C LEU A 63 -6.30 -5.46 8.71
N ALA A 64 -5.89 -4.22 8.49
CA ALA A 64 -5.92 -3.18 9.52
C ALA A 64 -7.36 -2.77 9.91
N VAL A 65 -8.37 -2.96 9.04
CA VAL A 65 -9.77 -2.60 9.33
C VAL A 65 -10.29 -3.26 10.60
N GLU A 66 -10.05 -4.57 10.78
CA GLU A 66 -10.51 -5.28 11.97
C GLU A 66 -9.82 -4.77 13.23
N GLY A 67 -8.50 -4.54 13.17
CA GLY A 67 -7.76 -3.94 14.29
C GLY A 67 -8.24 -2.53 14.65
N ILE A 68 -8.52 -1.69 13.65
CA ILE A 68 -9.07 -0.33 13.87
C ILE A 68 -10.45 -0.44 14.53
N ARG A 69 -11.30 -1.35 14.06
CA ARG A 69 -12.63 -1.60 14.64
C ARG A 69 -12.52 -2.03 16.09
N GLU A 70 -11.70 -3.03 16.38
CA GLU A 70 -11.51 -3.56 17.74
C GLU A 70 -10.93 -2.50 18.68
N GLY A 71 -9.93 -1.73 18.23
CA GLY A 71 -9.34 -0.64 18.99
C GLY A 71 -10.36 0.42 19.37
N LEU A 72 -11.12 0.94 18.38
CA LEU A 72 -12.16 1.93 18.62
C LEU A 72 -13.33 1.39 19.48
N GLN A 73 -13.62 0.09 19.42
CA GLN A 73 -14.64 -0.53 20.27
C GLN A 73 -14.18 -0.77 21.71
N SER A 74 -12.86 -0.82 21.94
CA SER A 74 -12.28 -1.02 23.28
C SER A 74 -12.14 0.28 24.07
N GLU A 75 -12.19 1.41 23.39
CA GLU A 75 -12.07 2.74 23.98
C GLU A 75 -13.41 3.27 24.50
N ASP A 76 -13.34 4.18 25.48
CA ASP A 76 -14.52 4.79 26.05
C ASP A 76 -15.24 5.70 25.04
N PHE A 77 -16.57 5.59 25.01
CA PHE A 77 -17.43 6.35 24.10
C PHE A 77 -17.20 7.87 24.18
N GLU A 78 -17.07 8.43 25.39
CA GLU A 78 -16.87 9.87 25.59
C GLU A 78 -15.52 10.29 25.03
N SER A 79 -14.48 9.48 25.23
CA SER A 79 -13.13 9.79 24.73
C SER A 79 -13.13 9.97 23.21
N ILE A 80 -13.72 9.01 22.49
CA ILE A 80 -13.79 9.04 21.02
C ILE A 80 -14.71 10.17 20.56
N TYR A 81 -15.82 10.42 21.27
CA TYR A 81 -16.71 11.53 20.96
C TYR A 81 -15.98 12.87 21.04
N GLN A 82 -15.31 13.15 22.15
CA GLN A 82 -14.60 14.40 22.38
C GLN A 82 -13.47 14.63 21.39
N GLU A 83 -12.81 13.55 20.94
CA GLU A 83 -11.75 13.64 19.94
C GLU A 83 -12.27 14.06 18.56
N ILE A 84 -13.47 13.62 18.16
CA ILE A 84 -13.98 13.80 16.78
C ILE A 84 -15.02 14.93 16.68
N VAL A 85 -15.64 15.36 17.79
CA VAL A 85 -16.79 16.28 17.77
C VAL A 85 -16.50 17.64 17.13
N ASN A 86 -15.29 18.17 17.31
CA ASN A 86 -14.91 19.49 16.82
C ASN A 86 -14.22 19.44 15.45
N GLU A 87 -13.43 18.41 15.20
CA GLU A 87 -12.66 18.25 13.96
C GLU A 87 -12.36 16.76 13.67
N PRO A 88 -12.03 16.41 12.41
CA PRO A 88 -11.61 15.06 12.09
C PRO A 88 -10.39 14.63 12.91
N ALA A 89 -10.51 13.54 13.66
CA ALA A 89 -9.39 12.99 14.41
C ALA A 89 -8.44 12.22 13.49
N ILE A 90 -7.14 12.31 13.77
CA ILE A 90 -6.09 11.62 13.01
C ILE A 90 -5.36 10.64 13.92
N ARG A 91 -5.39 9.37 13.49
CA ARG A 91 -4.71 8.27 14.16
C ARG A 91 -3.80 7.52 13.18
N TYR A 92 -2.91 6.70 13.71
CA TYR A 92 -1.96 5.88 12.98
C TYR A 92 -2.19 4.41 13.32
N ALA A 93 -2.42 3.61 12.30
CA ALA A 93 -2.65 2.17 12.39
C ALA A 93 -1.50 1.41 11.74
N TYR A 94 -0.93 0.45 12.46
CA TYR A 94 0.15 -0.38 11.94
C TYR A 94 0.20 -1.74 12.62
N LEU A 95 0.74 -2.71 11.88
CA LEU A 95 1.03 -4.05 12.37
C LEU A 95 2.53 -4.15 12.65
N TYR A 96 2.88 -4.68 13.81
CA TYR A 96 4.26 -4.83 14.23
C TYR A 96 4.47 -6.18 14.90
N LYS A 97 5.74 -6.61 14.96
CA LYS A 97 6.13 -7.73 15.80
C LYS A 97 6.63 -7.17 17.13
N GLY A 98 6.04 -7.70 18.19
CA GLY A 98 6.26 -7.21 19.54
C GLY A 98 7.37 -7.94 20.26
N ASP A 99 8.17 -7.19 21.02
CA ASP A 99 9.09 -7.71 22.02
C ASP A 99 8.32 -8.40 23.15
N LEU A 100 8.65 -9.66 23.43
CA LEU A 100 7.99 -10.43 24.49
C LEU A 100 8.57 -10.12 25.88
N GLU A 101 9.78 -9.58 25.95
CA GLU A 101 10.46 -9.22 27.20
C GLU A 101 10.08 -7.81 27.66
N TYR A 102 9.85 -6.89 26.73
CA TYR A 102 9.55 -5.49 27.02
C TYR A 102 8.12 -5.11 26.62
N ARG A 103 7.22 -5.23 27.60
CA ARG A 103 5.82 -4.79 27.49
C ARG A 103 5.62 -3.40 28.06
N ARG A 104 4.61 -2.71 27.54
CA ARG A 104 4.10 -1.44 28.07
C ARG A 104 3.26 -1.66 29.32
N GLU A 105 2.86 -0.56 29.95
CA GLU A 105 2.03 -0.57 31.15
C GLU A 105 0.65 -1.20 30.90
N ASP A 106 0.13 -1.07 29.69
CA ASP A 106 -1.11 -1.72 29.23
C ASP A 106 -0.94 -3.21 28.87
N GLY A 107 0.28 -3.75 29.01
CA GLY A 107 0.62 -5.14 28.70
C GLY A 107 0.83 -5.44 27.21
N THR A 108 0.70 -4.45 26.33
CA THR A 108 1.04 -4.59 24.90
C THR A 108 2.55 -4.67 24.71
N PRO A 109 3.05 -5.51 23.79
CA PRO A 109 4.48 -5.57 23.53
C PRO A 109 4.95 -4.30 22.80
N ARG A 110 6.19 -3.88 23.01
CA ARG A 110 6.78 -2.79 22.21
C ARG A 110 7.27 -3.32 20.86
N PRO A 111 7.20 -2.56 19.76
CA PRO A 111 7.91 -2.89 18.53
C PRO A 111 9.40 -3.11 18.81
N ALA A 112 9.95 -4.21 18.31
CA ALA A 112 11.38 -4.50 18.38
C ALA A 112 11.95 -4.77 16.99
N GLU A 113 13.23 -4.40 16.82
CA GLU A 113 14.01 -4.78 15.65
C GLU A 113 14.33 -6.28 15.72
N GLY A 114 13.47 -7.09 15.11
CA GLY A 114 13.61 -8.54 15.16
C GLY A 114 12.36 -9.25 14.72
N SER A 115 12.51 -10.49 14.27
CA SER A 115 11.41 -11.29 13.71
C SER A 115 10.62 -12.07 14.76
N GLU A 116 10.94 -11.91 16.05
CA GLU A 116 10.35 -12.66 17.15
C GLU A 116 9.11 -11.96 17.70
N GLY A 117 8.10 -12.75 18.06
CA GLY A 117 6.81 -12.26 18.54
C GLY A 117 5.65 -12.49 17.56
N SER A 118 4.43 -12.44 18.12
CA SER A 118 3.21 -12.51 17.32
C SER A 118 2.91 -11.15 16.68
N PRO A 119 2.37 -11.13 15.45
CA PRO A 119 1.92 -9.88 14.85
C PRO A 119 0.87 -9.24 15.77
N THR A 120 1.13 -8.00 16.13
CA THR A 120 0.30 -7.19 17.03
C THR A 120 -0.14 -5.94 16.28
N PHE A 121 -1.35 -5.49 16.55
CA PHE A 121 -1.92 -4.28 15.97
C PHE A 121 -1.82 -3.12 16.97
N ALA A 122 -1.50 -1.93 16.47
CA ALA A 122 -1.62 -0.68 17.23
C ALA A 122 -2.44 0.33 16.44
N LEU A 123 -3.25 1.09 17.18
CA LEU A 123 -3.92 2.30 16.74
C LEU A 123 -3.58 3.40 17.74
N ARG A 124 -2.92 4.46 17.28
CA ARG A 124 -2.46 5.55 18.14
C ARG A 124 -2.88 6.91 17.61
N SER A 125 -3.14 7.86 18.50
CA SER A 125 -3.32 9.25 18.11
C SER A 125 -2.01 9.86 17.58
N GLY A 126 -2.11 10.85 16.70
CA GLY A 126 -0.92 11.48 16.09
C GLY A 126 -0.01 12.20 17.09
N ASP A 127 -0.54 12.57 18.25
CA ASP A 127 0.15 13.22 19.37
C ASP A 127 0.66 12.23 20.44
N ASP A 128 0.44 10.92 20.25
CA ASP A 128 0.92 9.89 21.17
C ASP A 128 2.46 9.88 21.20
N PRO A 129 3.10 10.09 22.36
CA PRO A 129 4.56 10.14 22.46
C PRO A 129 5.23 8.81 22.08
N GLU A 130 4.55 7.68 22.26
CA GLU A 130 5.07 6.37 21.90
C GLU A 130 5.02 6.12 20.38
N LEU A 131 4.18 6.84 19.64
CA LEU A 131 4.11 6.71 18.18
C LEU A 131 5.48 6.98 17.54
N GLN A 132 6.18 8.02 18.01
CA GLN A 132 7.51 8.37 17.46
C GLN A 132 8.59 7.33 17.81
N GLU A 133 8.44 6.59 18.92
CA GLU A 133 9.32 5.47 19.26
C GLU A 133 9.00 4.23 18.41
N ASP A 134 7.73 4.01 18.11
CA ASP A 134 7.22 2.84 17.41
C ASP A 134 7.52 2.89 15.91
N LEU A 135 7.21 4.00 15.24
CA LEU A 135 7.34 4.18 13.79
C LEU A 135 8.67 3.70 13.17
N PRO A 136 9.87 4.03 13.71
CA PRO A 136 11.13 3.57 13.12
C PRO A 136 11.35 2.06 13.23
N LYS A 137 10.67 1.37 14.16
CA LYS A 137 10.82 -0.06 14.43
C LYS A 137 9.77 -0.91 13.72
N VAL A 138 8.71 -0.30 13.22
CA VAL A 138 7.63 -0.99 12.51
C VAL A 138 8.14 -1.51 11.16
N GLN A 139 8.19 -2.83 11.02
CA GLN A 139 8.46 -3.49 9.75
C GLN A 139 7.14 -3.74 9.01
N GLY A 140 6.67 -2.76 8.24
CA GLY A 140 5.41 -2.89 7.50
C GLY A 140 4.85 -1.57 6.95
N GLU A 141 3.58 -1.63 6.54
CA GLU A 141 2.84 -0.43 6.12
C GLU A 141 2.28 0.27 7.37
N VAL A 142 2.45 1.59 7.41
CA VAL A 142 1.81 2.47 8.38
C VAL A 142 0.66 3.19 7.66
N PHE A 143 -0.51 3.17 8.27
CA PHE A 143 -1.69 3.82 7.74
C PHE A 143 -2.07 5.00 8.59
N ARG A 144 -2.38 6.12 7.93
CA ARG A 144 -3.04 7.24 8.59
C ARG A 144 -4.54 7.05 8.51
N VAL A 145 -5.20 7.05 9.65
CA VAL A 145 -6.63 6.83 9.82
C VAL A 145 -7.28 8.15 10.19
N ARG A 146 -8.17 8.65 9.33
CA ARG A 146 -9.02 9.81 9.63
C ARG A 146 -10.36 9.32 10.12
N LEU A 147 -10.77 9.81 11.29
CA LEU A 147 -12.06 9.53 11.90
C LEU A 147 -12.94 10.78 11.78
N THR A 148 -14.15 10.62 11.30
CA THR A 148 -15.14 11.69 11.20
C THR A 148 -16.49 11.20 11.70
N LEU A 149 -17.30 12.07 12.28
CA LEU A 149 -18.66 11.70 12.66
C LEU A 149 -19.57 11.67 11.43
N TYR A 150 -20.39 10.63 11.36
CA TYR A 150 -21.41 10.46 10.35
C TYR A 150 -22.77 10.87 10.91
N GLU A 151 -23.37 11.92 10.33
CA GLU A 151 -24.79 12.17 10.49
C GLU A 151 -25.57 11.59 9.32
N ASP A 152 -26.51 10.71 9.63
CA ASP A 152 -27.41 10.09 8.65
C ASP A 152 -28.46 11.14 8.22
N GLY A 153 -28.26 11.79 7.06
CA GLY A 153 -29.36 12.46 6.34
C GLY A 153 -29.63 13.95 6.61
N SER A 154 -28.66 14.74 7.08
CA SER A 154 -28.80 16.21 7.08
C SER A 154 -27.60 16.86 6.40
N ASN A 155 -27.88 17.82 5.52
CA ASN A 155 -26.89 18.79 5.09
C ASN A 155 -26.15 19.34 6.33
N SER A 156 -24.84 19.24 6.30
CA SER A 156 -23.90 19.49 7.39
C SER A 156 -23.85 20.98 7.77
N ASP A 157 -24.71 21.41 8.69
CA ASP A 157 -24.60 22.74 9.32
C ASP A 157 -25.18 22.79 10.75
N VAL A 158 -25.60 21.64 11.31
CA VAL A 158 -26.00 21.58 12.72
C VAL A 158 -24.75 21.25 13.53
N PRO A 159 -24.26 22.17 14.38
CA PRO A 159 -23.13 21.86 15.24
C PRO A 159 -23.52 20.74 16.19
N LEU A 160 -22.67 19.71 16.26
CA LEU A 160 -22.85 18.63 17.20
C LEU A 160 -22.83 19.17 18.63
N PRO A 161 -23.55 18.53 19.57
CA PRO A 161 -23.48 18.90 20.97
C PRO A 161 -22.03 18.87 21.47
N PRO A 162 -21.60 19.76 22.38
CA PRO A 162 -20.23 19.77 22.88
C PRO A 162 -19.90 18.59 23.80
N THR A 163 -20.91 17.81 24.25
CA THR A 163 -20.73 16.71 25.19
C THR A 163 -21.46 15.46 24.73
N SER A 164 -20.92 14.29 25.05
CA SER A 164 -21.59 13.05 24.69
C SER A 164 -22.93 12.92 25.45
N VAL A 165 -23.06 13.45 26.67
CA VAL A 165 -24.31 13.43 27.43
C VAL A 165 -25.47 14.08 26.66
N GLU A 166 -25.20 15.20 25.98
CA GLU A 166 -26.18 15.89 25.13
C GLU A 166 -26.40 15.19 23.78
N TYR A 167 -25.42 14.39 23.34
CA TYR A 167 -25.55 13.43 22.25
C TYR A 167 -26.47 12.28 22.70
N ARG A 168 -27.77 12.43 22.42
CA ARG A 168 -28.84 11.52 22.88
C ARG A 168 -28.81 10.12 22.26
N GLU A 169 -27.94 9.89 21.28
CA GLU A 169 -27.80 8.58 20.64
C GLU A 169 -26.91 7.66 21.48
N ALA A 170 -27.32 6.40 21.59
CA ALA A 170 -26.53 5.35 22.24
C ALA A 170 -25.41 4.80 21.34
N VAL A 171 -25.36 5.26 20.08
CA VAL A 171 -24.44 4.78 19.05
C VAL A 171 -23.80 5.97 18.38
N LEU A 172 -22.47 5.99 18.37
CA LEU A 172 -21.67 6.92 17.59
C LEU A 172 -21.42 6.31 16.21
N ARG A 173 -21.81 7.01 15.16
CA ARG A 173 -21.49 6.60 13.79
C ARG A 173 -20.24 7.33 13.35
N VAL A 174 -19.16 6.59 13.16
CA VAL A 174 -17.85 7.12 12.77
C VAL A 174 -17.55 6.66 11.35
N PHE A 175 -17.22 7.59 10.46
CA PHE A 175 -16.56 7.28 9.21
C PHE A 175 -15.07 7.14 9.43
N VAL A 176 -14.55 5.98 9.04
CA VAL A 176 -13.13 5.69 9.08
C VAL A 176 -12.60 5.77 7.65
N GLU A 177 -11.61 6.61 7.42
CA GLU A 177 -10.89 6.73 6.15
C GLU A 177 -9.43 6.37 6.34
N ILE A 178 -8.97 5.37 5.60
CA ILE A 178 -7.61 4.86 5.69
C ILE A 178 -6.82 5.42 4.51
N TYR A 179 -5.73 6.10 4.82
CA TYR A 179 -4.76 6.62 3.89
C TYR A 179 -3.47 5.83 4.06
N ARG A 180 -2.83 5.49 2.96
CA ARG A 180 -1.44 5.03 3.01
C ARG A 180 -0.58 6.23 3.34
N ASP A 181 0.11 6.19 4.48
CA ASP A 181 1.11 7.20 4.76
C ASP A 181 2.36 6.81 3.98
N PRO A 182 2.95 7.68 3.14
CA PRO A 182 4.33 7.45 2.75
C PRO A 182 5.12 7.50 4.05
N THR A 183 5.74 6.38 4.44
CA THR A 183 6.76 6.30 5.51
C THR A 183 7.55 7.61 5.62
N PRO A 184 7.92 8.10 6.82
CA PRO A 184 8.59 9.40 6.97
C PRO A 184 9.95 9.36 6.27
N LEU A 185 9.98 9.72 4.99
CA LEU A 185 11.11 10.40 4.42
C LEU A 185 11.04 11.78 5.06
N ILE A 186 11.93 12.00 6.01
CA ILE A 186 12.34 13.32 6.46
C ILE A 186 12.75 14.07 5.20
N ASP A 187 11.81 14.78 4.58
CA ASP A 187 12.14 15.89 3.72
C ASP A 187 10.98 16.88 3.68
N GLU A 188 11.37 18.12 3.88
CA GLU A 188 10.50 19.27 4.09
C GLU A 188 9.73 19.58 2.79
N GLY A 189 8.40 19.52 2.86
CA GLY A 189 7.56 20.37 2.03
C GLY A 189 7.25 19.87 0.63
N GLU A 190 6.46 18.79 0.50
CA GLU A 190 5.32 18.74 -0.42
C GLU A 190 4.48 17.50 -0.10
N TRP A 191 3.21 17.71 0.28
CA TRP A 191 2.27 16.62 0.51
C TRP A 191 1.88 15.99 -0.83
N ILE A 192 2.54 14.90 -1.23
CA ILE A 192 2.02 14.05 -2.31
C ILE A 192 0.63 13.58 -1.85
N GLU A 193 -0.40 13.84 -2.66
CA GLU A 193 -1.80 13.51 -2.36
C GLU A 193 -1.91 12.12 -1.73
N ASN A 194 -2.24 12.09 -0.44
CA ASN A 194 -2.46 10.86 0.30
C ASN A 194 -3.57 10.07 -0.39
N ARG A 195 -3.23 8.99 -1.10
CA ARG A 195 -4.23 8.18 -1.79
C ARG A 195 -5.07 7.45 -0.74
N LYS A 196 -6.33 7.83 -0.64
CA LYS A 196 -7.34 7.13 0.16
C LYS A 196 -7.42 5.68 -0.32
N VAL A 197 -7.18 4.74 0.60
CA VAL A 197 -7.16 3.31 0.31
C VAL A 197 -8.52 2.69 0.56
N LEU A 198 -9.16 3.05 1.69
CA LEU A 198 -10.45 2.51 2.10
C LEU A 198 -11.27 3.56 2.85
N SER A 199 -12.59 3.41 2.83
CA SER A 199 -13.48 4.05 3.81
C SER A 199 -14.68 3.20 4.13
N TYR A 200 -15.09 3.21 5.40
CA TYR A 200 -16.24 2.47 5.86
C TYR A 200 -16.88 3.15 7.07
N PRO A 201 -18.22 3.02 7.23
CA PRO A 201 -18.90 3.43 8.44
C PRO A 201 -18.64 2.41 9.55
N LEU A 202 -18.48 2.89 10.78
CA LEU A 202 -18.36 2.12 12.00
C LEU A 202 -19.36 2.64 13.04
N SER A 203 -19.92 1.74 13.84
CA SER A 203 -20.80 2.08 14.95
C SER A 203 -20.12 1.72 16.27
N ILE A 204 -20.03 2.68 17.17
CA ILE A 204 -19.46 2.52 18.51
C ILE A 204 -20.60 2.74 19.50
N SER A 205 -20.87 1.76 20.36
CA SER A 205 -21.95 1.84 21.35
C SER A 205 -21.44 2.29 22.71
N ARG A 206 -22.29 2.96 23.49
CA ARG A 206 -22.09 3.16 24.94
C ARG A 206 -22.17 1.86 25.73
#